data_AF-A0A0M2LQ39-F1
#
_entry.id   AF-A0A0M2LQ39-F1
#
_cell.length_a   1.000
_cell.length_b   1.000
_cell.length_c   1.000
_cell.angle_alpha   90.00
_cell.angle_beta   90.00
_cell.angle_gamma   90.00
#
_symmetry.space_group_name_H-M   'P 1'
#
loop_
_entity.id
_entity.type
_entity.pdbx_description
1 polymer ?
#
loop_
_entity_poly.entity_id
_entity_poly.type
_entity_poly.pdbx_seq_one_letter_code
_entity_poly.pdbx_strand_id
1 'polypeptide(L)'
;MWRDIKQLYADCLAFALALPILFSIPAVLEFGQHVVEIDLGLFSQGFRATAALDQRRLSLGFAKILAMLLPSYWFIRFMASGRDAAWAKKVERPAVTLFGIQFAILAMVQWLSLFGPPPGLVLDLPFAWWEYASLALGVLAAVLGIYLSAWRVAWPLGNTAIGPLRSIAIMAGSFWRAVVYMIAGFLPLAALHQALNILPVGAPPWVVWLAMVLDSLVVGFLALASTGAIFLAARHAAERRNLALIPR
;
A
#
# COMPACT_ATOMS: atom_id res chain seq x y z
N MET A 1 -16.46 -11.44 8.38
CA MET A 1 -16.14 -10.11 7.81
C MET A 1 -15.88 -9.07 8.89
N TRP A 2 -16.85 -8.64 9.70
CA TRP A 2 -16.57 -7.64 10.75
C TRP A 2 -15.50 -8.08 11.76
N ARG A 3 -15.54 -9.35 12.20
CA ARG A 3 -14.49 -9.95 13.04
C ARG A 3 -13.11 -9.90 12.37
N ASP A 4 -13.04 -10.18 11.07
CA ASP A 4 -11.78 -10.14 10.31
C ASP A 4 -11.25 -8.71 10.21
N ILE A 5 -12.12 -7.70 10.04
CA ILE A 5 -11.74 -6.29 9.99
C ILE A 5 -11.22 -5.83 11.35
N LYS A 6 -11.87 -6.19 12.46
CA LYS A 6 -11.33 -5.91 13.79
C LYS A 6 -9.97 -6.58 14.00
N GLN A 7 -9.86 -7.83 13.56
CA GLN A 7 -8.62 -8.58 13.64
C GLN A 7 -7.51 -7.93 12.81
N LEU A 8 -7.80 -7.42 11.61
CA LEU A 8 -6.87 -6.68 10.76
C LEU A 8 -6.22 -5.52 11.53
N TYR A 9 -7.03 -4.65 12.14
CA TYR A 9 -6.49 -3.51 12.90
C TYR A 9 -5.73 -3.95 14.15
N ALA A 10 -6.20 -5.00 14.84
CA ALA A 10 -5.48 -5.59 15.95
C ALA A 10 -4.13 -6.20 15.53
N ASP A 11 -4.05 -6.81 14.34
CA ASP A 11 -2.82 -7.34 13.76
C ASP A 11 -1.86 -6.22 13.36
N CYS A 12 -2.37 -5.11 12.82
CA CYS A 12 -1.55 -3.93 12.52
C CYS A 12 -0.90 -3.38 13.79
N LEU A 13 -1.68 -3.23 14.87
CA LEU A 13 -1.15 -2.78 16.17
C LEU A 13 -0.15 -3.78 16.75
N ALA A 14 -0.48 -5.08 16.72
CA ALA A 14 0.42 -6.12 17.22
C ALA A 14 1.76 -6.13 16.45
N PHE A 15 1.72 -5.94 15.12
CA PHE A 15 2.92 -5.83 14.31
C PHE A 15 3.72 -4.56 14.63
N ALA A 16 3.06 -3.41 14.77
CA ALA A 16 3.73 -2.16 15.12
C ALA A 16 4.48 -2.26 16.46
N LEU A 17 3.93 -3.00 17.43
CA LEU A 17 4.57 -3.25 18.72
C LEU A 17 5.68 -4.31 18.65
N ALA A 18 5.48 -5.39 17.90
CA ALA A 18 6.43 -6.50 17.83
C ALA A 18 7.64 -6.21 16.90
N LEU A 19 7.42 -5.41 15.86
CA LEU A 19 8.39 -5.09 14.81
C LEU A 19 8.42 -3.58 14.54
N PRO A 20 8.71 -2.75 15.57
CA PRO A 20 8.58 -1.29 15.50
C PRO A 20 9.49 -0.66 14.45
N ILE A 21 10.67 -1.22 14.23
CA ILE A 21 11.60 -0.74 13.20
C ILE A 21 10.97 -0.88 11.81
N LEU A 22 10.39 -2.04 11.48
CA LEU A 22 9.75 -2.26 10.18
C LEU A 22 8.50 -1.38 10.00
N PHE A 23 7.71 -1.21 11.06
CA PHE A 23 6.57 -0.28 11.06
C PHE A 23 7.00 1.17 10.83
N SER A 24 8.12 1.60 11.42
CA SER A 24 8.60 2.98 11.32
C SER A 24 9.11 3.37 9.94
N ILE A 25 9.45 2.42 9.07
CA ILE A 25 10.00 2.71 7.73
C ILE A 25 9.07 3.66 6.94
N PRO A 26 7.80 3.32 6.64
CA PRO A 26 6.89 4.25 5.97
C PRO A 26 6.65 5.54 6.75
N ALA A 27 6.58 5.48 8.07
CA ALA A 27 6.32 6.66 8.90
C ALA A 27 7.46 7.69 8.84
N VAL A 28 8.72 7.26 8.90
CA VAL A 28 9.88 8.15 8.83
C VAL A 28 9.98 8.80 7.46
N LEU A 29 9.71 8.05 6.38
CA LEU A 29 9.76 8.60 5.02
C LEU A 29 8.62 9.59 4.76
N GLU A 30 7.42 9.32 5.27
CA GLU A 30 6.30 10.26 5.21
C GLU A 30 6.62 11.54 6.00
N PHE A 31 7.17 11.40 7.21
CA PHE A 31 7.58 12.57 7.98
C PHE A 31 8.63 13.40 7.25
N GLY A 32 9.60 12.74 6.60
CA GLY A 32 10.59 13.40 5.74
C GLY A 32 9.95 14.16 4.58
N GLN A 33 8.93 13.58 3.94
CA GLN A 33 8.13 14.28 2.91
C GLN A 33 7.46 15.52 3.50
N HIS A 34 6.81 15.41 4.66
CA HIS A 34 6.14 16.53 5.30
C HIS A 34 7.07 17.67 5.71
N VAL A 35 8.31 17.37 6.16
CA VAL A 35 9.33 18.40 6.41
C VAL A 35 9.55 19.25 5.16
N VAL A 36 9.68 18.60 3.99
CA VAL A 36 9.83 19.30 2.71
C VAL A 36 8.56 20.04 2.31
N GLU A 37 7.38 19.49 2.58
CA GLU A 37 6.11 20.17 2.29
C GLU A 37 5.90 21.42 3.15
N ILE A 38 6.32 21.40 4.41
CA ILE A 38 6.32 22.56 5.29
C ILE A 38 7.31 23.61 4.77
N ASP A 39 8.54 23.21 4.42
CA ASP A 39 9.56 24.09 3.82
C ASP A 39 9.06 24.77 2.53
N LEU A 40 8.31 24.03 1.71
CA LEU A 40 7.68 24.51 0.49
C LEU A 40 6.44 25.38 0.73
N GLY A 41 6.03 25.59 1.99
CA GLY A 41 4.86 26.38 2.33
C GLY A 41 3.53 25.73 1.96
N LEU A 42 3.45 24.40 1.81
CA LEU A 42 2.24 23.68 1.37
C LEU A 42 1.06 23.82 2.36
N PHE A 43 1.39 24.10 3.63
CA PHE A 43 0.44 24.37 4.72
C PHE A 43 0.14 25.86 4.93
N SER A 44 0.72 26.74 4.10
CA SER A 44 0.40 28.17 4.05
C SER A 44 -0.57 28.47 2.88
N GLN A 45 -1.33 29.56 2.99
CA GLN A 45 -2.31 29.92 1.95
C GLN A 45 -1.59 30.44 0.70
N GLY A 46 -1.49 29.63 -0.36
CA GLY A 46 -1.11 30.10 -1.71
C GLY A 46 -0.03 29.30 -2.45
N PHE A 47 0.78 28.49 -1.76
CA PHE A 47 1.98 27.85 -2.38
C PHE A 47 1.76 26.39 -2.84
N ARG A 48 0.53 25.88 -2.77
CA ARG A 48 0.22 24.47 -3.05
C ARG A 48 0.52 24.04 -4.49
N ALA A 49 0.23 24.90 -5.47
CA ALA A 49 0.41 24.59 -6.89
C ALA A 49 1.89 24.59 -7.32
N THR A 50 2.71 25.46 -6.76
CA THR A 50 4.16 25.49 -7.04
C THR A 50 4.90 24.39 -6.30
N ALA A 51 4.54 24.13 -5.04
CA ALA A 51 5.03 22.98 -4.31
C ALA A 51 4.67 21.66 -5.01
N ALA A 52 3.54 21.62 -5.76
CA ALA A 52 3.02 20.47 -6.50
C ALA A 52 4.03 19.77 -7.43
N LEU A 53 5.00 20.51 -7.93
CA LEU A 53 5.94 20.03 -8.94
C LEU A 53 7.39 20.02 -8.43
N ASP A 54 7.60 20.27 -7.13
CA ASP A 54 8.95 20.26 -6.56
C ASP A 54 9.55 18.84 -6.58
N GLN A 55 10.74 18.74 -7.16
CA GLN A 55 11.46 17.49 -7.35
C GLN A 55 11.79 16.78 -6.03
N ARG A 56 12.08 17.53 -4.95
CA ARG A 56 12.38 16.96 -3.63
C ARG A 56 11.14 16.25 -3.09
N ARG A 57 9.99 16.91 -3.22
CA ARG A 57 8.71 16.35 -2.76
C ARG A 57 8.30 15.13 -3.59
N LEU A 58 8.43 15.17 -4.92
CA LEU A 58 8.13 14.02 -5.77
C LEU A 58 9.05 12.82 -5.47
N SER A 59 10.34 13.07 -5.26
CA SER A 59 11.31 12.03 -4.92
C SER A 59 11.01 11.38 -3.56
N LEU A 60 10.66 12.20 -2.55
CA LEU A 60 10.23 11.70 -1.24
C LEU A 60 8.88 10.98 -1.31
N GLY A 61 7.95 11.46 -2.14
CA GLY A 61 6.68 10.78 -2.42
C GLY A 61 6.88 9.39 -3.01
N PHE A 62 7.80 9.24 -3.97
CA PHE A 62 8.17 7.94 -4.50
C PHE A 62 8.83 7.05 -3.44
N ALA A 63 9.80 7.59 -2.68
CA ALA A 63 10.46 6.87 -1.60
C ALA A 63 9.47 6.39 -0.54
N LYS A 64 8.47 7.20 -0.19
CA LYS A 64 7.36 6.82 0.68
C LYS A 64 6.57 5.65 0.13
N ILE A 65 6.18 5.69 -1.15
CA ILE A 65 5.42 4.58 -1.75
C ILE A 65 6.22 3.28 -1.65
N LEU A 66 7.52 3.31 -1.94
CA LEU A 66 8.39 2.14 -1.76
C LEU A 66 8.47 1.69 -0.30
N ALA A 67 8.57 2.65 0.64
CA ALA A 67 8.58 2.39 2.07
C ALA A 67 7.27 1.79 2.59
N MET A 68 6.12 2.09 1.97
CA MET A 68 4.84 1.45 2.28
C MET A 68 4.75 0.02 1.75
N LEU A 69 5.36 -0.28 0.60
CA LEU A 69 5.40 -1.62 0.02
C LEU A 69 6.31 -2.56 0.82
N LEU A 70 7.41 -2.05 1.35
CA LEU A 70 8.46 -2.85 1.96
C LEU A 70 7.98 -3.71 3.15
N PRO A 71 7.27 -3.17 4.17
CA PRO A 71 6.77 -3.95 5.31
C PRO A 71 5.82 -5.09 4.93
N SER A 72 5.24 -5.07 3.73
CA SER A 72 4.25 -6.07 3.32
C SER A 72 4.79 -7.50 3.35
N TYR A 73 6.07 -7.70 3.04
CA TYR A 73 6.73 -9.01 3.14
C TYR A 73 6.60 -9.61 4.55
N TRP A 74 7.06 -8.86 5.55
CA TRP A 74 7.04 -9.31 6.94
C TRP A 74 5.63 -9.34 7.50
N PHE A 75 4.76 -8.39 7.13
CA PHE A 75 3.40 -8.34 7.65
C PHE A 75 2.55 -9.51 7.16
N ILE A 76 2.66 -9.89 5.88
CA ILE A 76 2.00 -11.10 5.35
C ILE A 76 2.45 -12.34 6.12
N ARG A 77 3.75 -12.47 6.37
CA ARG A 77 4.31 -13.59 7.15
C ARG A 77 3.82 -13.57 8.61
N PHE A 78 3.78 -12.39 9.23
CA PHE A 78 3.28 -12.22 10.58
C PHE A 78 1.81 -12.64 10.71
N MET A 79 0.95 -12.23 9.77
CA MET A 79 -0.45 -12.65 9.75
C MET A 79 -0.60 -14.15 9.46
N ALA A 80 0.18 -14.69 8.53
CA ALA A 80 0.12 -16.10 8.13
C ALA A 80 0.55 -17.06 9.25
N SER A 81 1.48 -16.65 10.10
CA SER A 81 1.98 -17.42 11.25
C SER A 81 1.18 -17.21 12.54
N GLY A 82 0.09 -16.43 12.50
CA GLY A 82 -0.69 -16.14 13.70
C GLY A 82 0.04 -15.26 14.71
N ARG A 83 0.75 -14.23 14.22
CA ARG A 83 1.53 -13.25 15.01
C ARG A 83 2.88 -13.74 15.54
N ASP A 84 3.48 -14.77 14.93
CA ASP A 84 4.86 -15.16 15.26
C ASP A 84 5.86 -14.18 14.65
N ALA A 85 6.32 -13.23 15.47
CA ALA A 85 7.33 -12.25 15.06
C ALA A 85 8.69 -12.88 14.76
N ALA A 86 9.06 -13.98 15.42
CA ALA A 86 10.34 -14.64 15.22
C ALA A 86 10.38 -15.34 13.86
N TRP A 87 9.29 -16.02 13.48
CA TRP A 87 9.15 -16.60 12.14
C TRP A 87 9.03 -15.53 11.05
N ALA A 88 8.22 -14.49 11.28
CA ALA A 88 8.00 -13.44 10.29
C ALA A 88 9.27 -12.67 9.90
N LYS A 89 10.21 -12.49 10.84
CA LYS A 89 11.50 -11.82 10.61
C LYS A 89 12.46 -12.60 9.72
N LYS A 90 12.30 -13.92 9.59
CA LYS A 90 13.23 -14.74 8.83
C LYS A 90 13.17 -14.35 7.36
N VAL A 91 14.31 -13.96 6.80
CA VAL A 91 14.44 -13.68 5.37
C VAL A 91 14.89 -14.97 4.70
N GLU A 92 13.95 -15.65 4.05
CA GLU A 92 14.17 -16.98 3.50
C GLU A 92 14.05 -16.97 1.97
N ARG A 93 14.88 -17.77 1.31
CA ARG A 93 14.73 -18.09 -0.12
C ARG A 93 13.81 -19.32 -0.25
N PRO A 94 12.87 -19.35 -1.21
CA PRO A 94 12.71 -18.40 -2.32
C PRO A 94 11.86 -17.16 -2.00
N ALA A 95 11.23 -17.09 -0.82
CA ALA A 95 10.25 -16.04 -0.47
C ALA A 95 10.74 -14.60 -0.69
N VAL A 96 11.95 -14.27 -0.22
CA VAL A 96 12.52 -12.93 -0.39
C VAL A 96 12.78 -12.59 -1.86
N THR A 97 13.19 -13.57 -2.67
CA THR A 97 13.45 -13.38 -4.10
C THR A 97 12.15 -13.09 -4.85
N LEU A 98 11.11 -13.88 -4.57
CA LEU A 98 9.80 -13.70 -5.19
C LEU A 98 9.19 -12.35 -4.78
N PHE A 99 9.25 -12.00 -3.49
CA PHE A 99 8.86 -10.68 -3.02
C PHE A 99 9.66 -9.57 -3.71
N GLY A 100 10.98 -9.72 -3.86
CA GLY A 100 11.83 -8.76 -4.56
C GLY A 100 11.39 -8.50 -6.00
N ILE A 101 10.95 -9.53 -6.73
CA ILE A 101 10.39 -9.39 -8.08
C ILE A 101 9.07 -8.59 -8.03
N GLN A 102 8.16 -8.93 -7.12
CA GLN A 102 6.91 -8.18 -6.94
C GLN A 102 7.15 -6.72 -6.57
N PHE A 103 8.07 -6.49 -5.64
CA PHE A 103 8.47 -5.17 -5.21
C PHE A 103 9.04 -4.36 -6.38
N ALA A 104 9.91 -4.94 -7.21
CA ALA A 104 10.46 -4.29 -8.38
C ALA A 104 9.39 -3.94 -9.42
N ILE A 105 8.45 -4.85 -9.70
CA ILE A 105 7.33 -4.59 -10.62
C ILE A 105 6.47 -3.44 -10.10
N LEU A 106 6.08 -3.46 -8.83
CA LEU A 106 5.26 -2.42 -8.23
C LEU A 106 6.01 -1.08 -8.17
N ALA A 107 7.29 -1.10 -7.80
CA ALA A 107 8.15 0.07 -7.80
C ALA A 107 8.25 0.71 -9.19
N MET A 108 8.44 -0.09 -10.24
CA MET A 108 8.49 0.38 -11.62
C MET A 108 7.16 0.99 -12.06
N VAL A 109 6.02 0.36 -11.74
CA VAL A 109 4.70 0.92 -12.04
C VAL A 109 4.48 2.26 -11.35
N GLN A 110 4.87 2.37 -10.07
CA GLN A 110 4.75 3.61 -9.31
C GLN A 110 5.69 4.69 -9.82
N TRP A 111 6.90 4.32 -10.23
CA TRP A 111 7.85 5.23 -10.86
C TRP A 111 7.29 5.79 -12.17
N LEU A 112 6.76 4.92 -13.05
CA LEU A 112 6.12 5.35 -14.30
C LEU A 112 4.90 6.23 -14.05
N SER A 113 4.14 5.97 -12.99
CA SER A 113 2.99 6.81 -12.62
C SER A 113 3.38 8.21 -12.14
N LEU A 114 4.56 8.38 -11.56
CA LEU A 114 5.02 9.66 -11.00
C LEU A 114 5.91 10.46 -11.96
N PHE A 115 6.78 9.77 -12.70
CA PHE A 115 7.83 10.38 -13.52
C PHE A 115 7.73 10.02 -15.01
N GLY A 116 6.87 9.05 -15.35
CA GLY A 116 6.68 8.65 -16.74
C GLY A 116 5.93 9.71 -17.54
N PRO A 117 6.13 9.76 -18.87
CA PRO A 117 5.31 10.59 -19.73
C PRO A 117 3.85 10.14 -19.63
N PRO A 118 2.86 11.06 -19.73
CA PRO A 118 1.47 10.67 -19.85
C PRO A 118 1.32 9.68 -21.01
N PRO A 119 0.76 8.47 -20.82
CA PRO A 119 0.65 7.50 -21.90
C PRO A 119 -0.09 8.05 -23.14
N GLY A 120 -1.01 9.02 -22.98
CA GLY A 120 -1.63 9.73 -24.10
C GLY A 120 -0.63 10.47 -25.00
N LEU A 121 0.46 11.00 -24.44
CA LEU A 121 1.54 11.63 -25.20
C LEU A 121 2.39 10.58 -25.94
N VAL A 122 2.61 9.41 -25.34
CA VAL A 122 3.37 8.30 -25.96
C VAL A 122 2.60 7.66 -27.11
N LEU A 123 1.27 7.61 -26.99
CA LEU A 123 0.36 6.97 -27.94
C LEU A 123 -0.28 7.96 -28.93
N ASP A 124 0.11 9.23 -28.90
CA ASP A 124 -0.43 10.33 -29.73
C ASP A 124 -1.97 10.42 -29.71
N LEU A 125 -2.55 10.26 -28.52
CA LEU A 125 -4.01 10.30 -28.32
C LEU A 125 -4.49 11.72 -28.05
N PRO A 126 -5.64 12.14 -28.63
CA PRO A 126 -6.25 13.42 -28.28
C PRO A 126 -6.59 13.49 -26.78
N PHE A 127 -6.45 14.68 -26.18
CA PHE A 127 -6.58 14.88 -24.73
C PHE A 127 -7.86 14.30 -24.11
N ALA A 128 -9.02 14.49 -24.75
CA ALA A 128 -10.30 13.96 -24.26
C ALA A 128 -10.32 12.42 -24.19
N TRP A 129 -9.71 11.73 -25.17
CA TRP A 129 -9.63 10.27 -25.19
C TRP A 129 -8.66 9.73 -24.13
N TRP A 130 -7.61 10.50 -23.83
CA TRP A 130 -6.64 10.15 -22.81
C TRP A 130 -7.26 10.10 -21.39
N GLU A 131 -8.13 11.05 -21.02
CA GLU A 131 -8.78 11.04 -19.70
C GLU A 131 -9.64 9.78 -19.51
N TYR A 132 -10.45 9.41 -20.50
CA TYR A 132 -11.25 8.19 -20.46
C TYR A 132 -10.39 6.93 -20.44
N ALA A 133 -9.31 6.88 -21.24
CA ALA A 133 -8.38 5.76 -21.24
C ALA A 133 -7.68 5.61 -19.87
N SER A 134 -7.28 6.71 -19.24
CA SER A 134 -6.68 6.73 -17.91
C SER A 134 -7.62 6.16 -16.85
N LEU A 135 -8.88 6.60 -16.87
CA LEU A 135 -9.91 6.09 -15.98
C LEU A 135 -10.13 4.59 -16.19
N ALA A 136 -10.25 4.14 -17.44
CA ALA A 136 -10.45 2.74 -17.79
C ALA A 136 -9.25 1.87 -17.34
N LEU A 137 -8.02 2.33 -17.56
CA LEU A 137 -6.80 1.66 -17.10
C LEU A 137 -6.73 1.61 -15.57
N GLY A 138 -7.12 2.68 -14.88
CA GLY A 138 -7.19 2.70 -13.41
C GLY A 138 -8.20 1.69 -12.86
N VAL A 139 -9.40 1.62 -13.44
CA VAL A 139 -10.42 0.62 -13.09
C VAL A 139 -9.91 -0.79 -13.38
N LEU A 140 -9.31 -1.02 -14.55
CA LEU A 140 -8.74 -2.33 -14.91
C LEU A 140 -7.63 -2.73 -13.93
N ALA A 141 -6.73 -1.81 -13.57
CA ALA A 141 -5.66 -2.06 -12.61
C ALA A 141 -6.21 -2.39 -11.20
N ALA A 142 -7.27 -1.70 -10.76
CA ALA A 142 -7.92 -1.99 -9.49
C ALA A 142 -8.57 -3.38 -9.48
N VAL A 143 -9.30 -3.74 -10.55
CA VAL A 143 -9.92 -5.06 -10.73
C VAL A 143 -8.85 -6.14 -10.79
N LEU A 144 -7.83 -5.97 -11.62
CA LEU A 144 -6.72 -6.91 -11.74
C LEU A 144 -5.99 -7.05 -10.40
N GLY A 145 -5.80 -5.95 -9.68
CA GLY A 145 -5.26 -5.95 -8.33
C GLY A 145 -6.01 -6.90 -7.40
N ILE A 146 -7.34 -6.87 -7.40
CA ILE A 146 -8.16 -7.78 -6.60
C ILE A 146 -7.87 -9.23 -6.99
N TYR A 147 -7.89 -9.57 -8.28
CA TYR A 147 -7.64 -10.93 -8.75
C TYR A 147 -6.19 -11.42 -8.54
N LEU A 148 -5.24 -10.50 -8.40
CA LEU A 148 -3.84 -10.77 -8.12
C LEU A 148 -3.51 -10.83 -6.61
N SER A 149 -4.51 -10.73 -5.72
CA SER A 149 -4.29 -10.75 -4.27
C SER A 149 -3.63 -12.04 -3.77
N ALA A 150 -4.05 -13.21 -4.26
CA ALA A 150 -3.47 -14.48 -3.83
C ALA A 150 -2.01 -14.63 -4.26
N TRP A 151 -1.65 -14.16 -5.47
CA TRP A 151 -0.26 -14.10 -5.92
C TRP A 151 0.60 -13.18 -5.05
N ARG A 152 0.09 -11.97 -4.74
CA ARG A 152 0.77 -11.00 -3.86
C ARG A 152 1.00 -11.51 -2.44
N VAL A 153 0.19 -12.46 -1.98
CA VAL A 153 0.33 -13.08 -0.66
C VAL A 153 1.19 -14.34 -0.70
N ALA A 154 1.04 -15.17 -1.72
CA ALA A 154 1.74 -16.45 -1.84
C ALA A 154 3.25 -16.30 -1.99
N TRP A 155 3.71 -15.29 -2.75
CA TRP A 155 5.13 -15.10 -3.03
C TRP A 155 5.95 -14.66 -1.81
N PRO A 156 5.49 -13.70 -0.98
CA PRO A 156 6.11 -13.42 0.33
C PRO A 156 6.14 -14.62 1.28
N LEU A 157 5.26 -15.61 1.07
CA LEU A 157 5.25 -16.87 1.82
C LEU A 157 6.11 -17.97 1.16
N GLY A 158 6.78 -17.68 0.04
CA GLY A 158 7.64 -18.64 -0.68
C GLY A 158 6.89 -19.63 -1.57
N ASN A 159 5.58 -19.47 -1.77
CA ASN A 159 4.78 -20.39 -2.56
C ASN A 159 4.83 -20.03 -4.06
N THR A 160 5.72 -20.69 -4.80
CA THR A 160 5.87 -20.55 -6.26
C THR A 160 4.71 -21.14 -7.04
N ALA A 161 3.94 -22.06 -6.44
CA ALA A 161 2.85 -22.75 -7.11
C ALA A 161 1.66 -21.82 -7.41
N ILE A 162 1.59 -20.64 -6.78
CA ILE A 162 0.56 -19.61 -7.01
C ILE A 162 1.19 -18.43 -7.75
N GLY A 163 1.23 -18.54 -9.08
CA GLY A 163 1.55 -17.43 -9.98
C GLY A 163 0.33 -16.53 -10.29
N PRO A 164 0.49 -15.49 -11.14
CA PRO A 164 -0.57 -14.55 -11.49
C PRO A 164 -1.85 -15.20 -12.02
N LEU A 165 -1.73 -16.13 -12.99
CA LEU A 165 -2.88 -16.82 -13.58
C LEU A 165 -3.63 -17.69 -12.56
N ARG A 166 -2.89 -18.41 -11.71
CA ARG A 166 -3.49 -19.22 -10.64
C ARG A 166 -4.16 -18.34 -9.59
N SER A 167 -3.62 -17.15 -9.31
CA SER A 167 -4.27 -16.18 -8.42
C SER A 167 -5.63 -15.76 -8.95
N ILE A 168 -5.76 -15.46 -10.25
CA ILE A 168 -7.06 -15.14 -10.87
C ILE A 168 -8.05 -16.28 -10.64
N ALA A 169 -7.61 -17.52 -10.91
CA ALA A 169 -8.45 -18.70 -10.70
C ALA A 169 -8.86 -18.87 -9.23
N ILE A 170 -7.96 -18.66 -8.26
CA ILE A 170 -8.26 -18.75 -6.82
C ILE A 170 -9.26 -17.67 -6.42
N MET A 171 -9.01 -16.42 -6.84
CA MET A 171 -9.81 -15.25 -6.49
C MET A 171 -11.18 -15.23 -7.18
N ALA A 172 -11.39 -16.00 -8.24
CA ALA A 172 -12.66 -16.10 -8.95
C ALA A 172 -13.82 -16.46 -8.00
N GLY A 173 -14.85 -15.60 -8.00
CA GLY A 173 -16.02 -15.68 -7.12
C GLY A 173 -15.84 -15.04 -5.73
N SER A 174 -14.70 -14.40 -5.44
CA SER A 174 -14.45 -13.68 -4.17
C SER A 174 -14.40 -12.16 -4.33
N PHE A 175 -14.74 -11.64 -5.51
CA PHE A 175 -14.55 -10.23 -5.89
C PHE A 175 -15.14 -9.25 -4.87
N TRP A 176 -16.45 -9.32 -4.61
CA TRP A 176 -17.11 -8.37 -3.71
C TRP A 176 -16.61 -8.43 -2.28
N ARG A 177 -16.29 -9.62 -1.77
CA ARG A 177 -15.72 -9.75 -0.42
C ARG A 177 -14.31 -9.17 -0.35
N ALA A 178 -13.50 -9.35 -1.39
CA ALA A 178 -12.20 -8.71 -1.50
C ALA A 178 -12.34 -7.18 -1.56
N VAL A 179 -13.28 -6.64 -2.36
CA VAL A 179 -13.59 -5.20 -2.41
C VAL A 179 -13.90 -4.67 -1.01
N VAL A 180 -14.76 -5.35 -0.25
CA VAL A 180 -15.09 -4.90 1.11
C VAL A 180 -13.88 -4.91 2.04
N TYR A 181 -13.01 -5.93 1.97
CA TYR A 181 -11.77 -5.93 2.76
C TYR A 181 -10.85 -4.77 2.36
N MET A 182 -10.68 -4.49 1.06
CA MET A 182 -9.85 -3.38 0.59
C MET A 182 -10.40 -2.04 1.05
N ILE A 183 -11.72 -1.81 0.89
CA ILE A 183 -12.37 -0.60 1.37
C ILE A 183 -12.19 -0.47 2.89
N ALA A 184 -12.45 -1.54 3.64
CA ALA A 184 -12.35 -1.50 5.10
C ALA A 184 -10.91 -1.31 5.62
N GLY A 185 -9.90 -1.83 4.92
CA GLY A 185 -8.50 -1.66 5.30
C GLY A 185 -7.89 -0.34 4.85
N PHE A 186 -8.30 0.17 3.68
CA PHE A 186 -7.72 1.37 3.08
C PHE A 186 -8.48 2.64 3.47
N LEU A 187 -9.80 2.67 3.24
CA LEU A 187 -10.57 3.92 3.23
C LEU A 187 -10.55 4.68 4.58
N PRO A 188 -10.67 4.04 5.76
CA PRO A 188 -10.67 4.78 7.02
C PRO A 188 -9.34 5.49 7.30
N LEU A 189 -8.22 4.82 7.04
CA LEU A 189 -6.90 5.39 7.27
C LEU A 189 -6.50 6.37 6.16
N ALA A 190 -6.92 6.13 4.92
CA ALA A 190 -6.74 7.09 3.83
C ALA A 190 -7.53 8.38 4.08
N ALA A 191 -8.77 8.28 4.58
CA ALA A 191 -9.57 9.44 4.94
C ALA A 191 -8.94 10.23 6.10
N LEU A 192 -8.43 9.53 7.12
CA LEU A 192 -7.71 10.17 8.23
C LEU A 192 -6.42 10.86 7.74
N HIS A 193 -5.68 10.20 6.86
CA HIS A 193 -4.47 10.75 6.24
C HIS A 193 -4.77 12.04 5.47
N GLN A 194 -5.80 12.02 4.61
CA GLN A 194 -6.25 13.22 3.90
C GLN A 194 -6.73 14.32 4.85
N ALA A 195 -7.44 13.99 5.93
CA ALA A 195 -7.89 14.97 6.91
C ALA A 195 -6.70 15.66 7.60
N LEU A 196 -5.67 14.91 8.00
CA LEU A 196 -4.46 15.44 8.62
C LEU A 196 -3.63 16.32 7.67
N ASN A 197 -3.77 16.15 6.35
CA ASN A 197 -3.11 17.00 5.34
C ASN A 197 -3.91 18.28 5.00
N ILE A 198 -5.21 18.30 5.28
CA ILE A 198 -6.10 19.41 4.88
C ILE A 198 -6.43 20.32 6.07
N LEU A 199 -6.76 19.74 7.22
CA LEU A 199 -7.23 20.50 8.40
C LEU A 199 -6.18 21.46 8.98
N PRO A 200 -4.88 21.16 9.01
CA PRO A 200 -3.88 22.06 9.58
C PRO A 200 -3.49 23.25 8.69
N VAL A 201 -4.06 23.37 7.48
CA VAL A 201 -3.71 24.46 6.55
C VAL A 201 -4.08 25.80 7.17
N GLY A 202 -3.11 26.71 7.25
CA GLY A 202 -3.26 28.02 7.89
C GLY A 202 -3.28 27.98 9.43
N ALA A 203 -3.08 26.82 10.05
CA ALA A 203 -2.95 26.70 11.49
C ALA A 203 -1.56 27.16 11.99
N PRO A 204 -1.39 27.43 13.30
CA PRO A 204 -0.09 27.73 13.88
C PRO A 204 0.94 26.60 13.62
N PRO A 205 2.25 26.91 13.50
CA PRO A 205 3.27 25.92 13.12
C PRO A 205 3.29 24.65 13.97
N TRP A 206 3.11 24.76 15.28
CA TRP A 206 3.10 23.60 16.18
C TRP A 206 1.93 22.64 15.91
N VAL A 207 0.78 23.15 15.45
CA VAL A 207 -0.39 22.33 15.05
C VAL A 207 -0.07 21.55 13.78
N VAL A 208 0.56 22.21 12.81
CA VAL A 208 1.00 21.58 11.55
C VAL A 208 1.98 20.45 11.88
N TRP A 209 3.03 20.72 12.65
CA TRP A 209 4.01 19.70 13.05
C TRP A 209 3.37 18.52 13.78
N LEU A 210 2.47 18.78 14.74
CA LEU A 210 1.77 17.71 15.44
C LEU A 210 0.93 16.86 14.49
N ALA A 211 0.20 17.49 13.58
CA ALA A 211 -0.61 16.78 12.59
C ALA A 211 0.26 15.93 11.65
N MET A 212 1.43 16.43 11.21
CA MET A 212 2.34 15.69 10.34
C MET A 212 3.00 14.49 11.04
N VAL A 213 3.31 14.61 12.34
CA VAL A 213 3.77 13.47 13.14
C VAL A 213 2.68 12.40 13.24
N LEU A 214 1.44 12.80 13.53
CA LEU A 214 0.31 11.87 13.58
C LEU A 214 0.04 11.22 12.22
N ASP A 215 0.11 12.01 11.15
CA ASP A 215 -0.11 11.54 9.79
C ASP A 215 0.90 10.48 9.36
N SER A 216 2.17 10.72 9.69
CA SER A 216 3.26 9.78 9.46
C SER A 216 2.99 8.41 10.12
N LEU A 217 2.45 8.41 11.34
CA LEU A 217 2.04 7.16 12.01
C LEU A 217 0.84 6.51 11.33
N VAL A 218 -0.15 7.32 10.91
CA VAL A 218 -1.33 6.85 10.15
C VAL A 218 -0.89 6.17 8.85
N VAL A 219 0.11 6.70 8.16
CA VAL A 219 0.65 6.10 6.93
C VAL A 219 1.34 4.76 7.20
N GLY A 220 2.04 4.63 8.33
CA GLY A 220 2.55 3.33 8.78
C GLY A 220 1.44 2.30 8.96
N PHE A 221 0.33 2.69 9.61
CA PHE A 221 -0.84 1.82 9.74
C PHE A 221 -1.55 1.57 8.40
N LEU A 222 -1.59 2.55 7.51
CA LEU A 222 -2.23 2.45 6.19
C LEU A 222 -1.51 1.41 5.34
N ALA A 223 -0.18 1.37 5.37
CA ALA A 223 0.63 0.37 4.68
C ALA A 223 0.29 -1.06 5.16
N LEU A 224 0.20 -1.25 6.48
CA LEU A 224 -0.15 -2.52 7.08
C LEU A 224 -1.61 -2.91 6.77
N ALA A 225 -2.57 -2.02 6.99
CA ALA A 225 -3.99 -2.31 6.82
C ALA A 225 -4.32 -2.62 5.34
N SER A 226 -3.70 -1.90 4.40
CA SER A 226 -3.81 -2.20 2.97
C SER A 226 -3.27 -3.58 2.63
N THR A 227 -2.10 -3.94 3.16
CA THR A 227 -1.51 -5.26 2.98
C THR A 227 -2.36 -6.37 3.61
N GLY A 228 -2.84 -6.15 4.83
CA GLY A 228 -3.65 -7.14 5.54
C GLY A 228 -5.02 -7.34 4.91
N ALA A 229 -5.60 -6.30 4.29
CA ALA A 229 -6.80 -6.45 3.47
C ALA A 229 -6.58 -7.40 2.27
N ILE A 230 -5.44 -7.26 1.58
CA ILE A 230 -5.02 -8.19 0.51
C ILE A 230 -4.88 -9.60 1.07
N PHE A 231 -4.24 -9.75 2.24
CA PHE A 231 -4.09 -11.03 2.92
C PHE A 231 -5.43 -11.69 3.27
N LEU A 232 -6.35 -10.96 3.88
CA LEU A 232 -7.69 -11.46 4.23
C LEU A 232 -8.49 -11.90 3.00
N ALA A 233 -8.42 -11.12 1.92
CA ALA A 233 -9.04 -11.47 0.65
C ALA A 233 -8.48 -12.77 0.07
N ALA A 234 -7.15 -12.89 0.02
CA ALA A 234 -6.46 -14.08 -0.46
C ALA A 234 -6.75 -15.32 0.41
N ARG A 235 -6.67 -15.17 1.74
CA ARG A 235 -6.93 -16.24 2.71
C ARG A 235 -8.34 -16.78 2.52
N HIS A 236 -9.33 -15.88 2.49
CA HIS A 236 -10.71 -16.28 2.29
C HIS A 236 -10.92 -17.03 0.96
N ALA A 237 -10.35 -16.51 -0.14
CA ALA A 237 -10.49 -17.14 -1.45
C ALA A 237 -9.83 -18.53 -1.51
N ALA A 238 -8.69 -18.70 -0.87
CA ALA A 238 -7.97 -19.97 -0.79
C ALA A 238 -8.71 -21.00 0.09
N GLU A 239 -9.22 -20.57 1.26
CA GLU A 239 -10.03 -21.41 2.16
C GLU A 239 -11.27 -21.97 1.47
N ARG A 240 -12.01 -21.15 0.70
CA ARG A 240 -13.19 -21.62 -0.06
C ARG A 240 -12.86 -22.75 -1.05
N ARG A 241 -11.61 -22.83 -1.51
CA ARG A 241 -11.13 -23.82 -2.47
C ARG A 241 -10.27 -24.91 -1.81
N ASN A 242 -10.18 -24.94 -0.47
CA ASN A 242 -9.33 -25.87 0.29
C ASN A 242 -7.85 -25.84 -0.15
N LEU A 243 -7.34 -24.65 -0.47
CA LEU A 243 -5.95 -24.44 -0.88
C LEU A 243 -5.14 -23.79 0.25
N ALA A 244 -3.91 -24.25 0.43
CA ALA A 244 -2.95 -23.63 1.35
C ALA A 244 -2.20 -22.49 0.66
N LEU A 245 -2.10 -21.33 1.32
CA LEU A 245 -1.28 -20.20 0.85
C LEU A 245 0.19 -20.39 1.21
N ILE A 246 0.47 -20.98 2.37
CA ILE A 246 1.81 -21.39 2.79
C ILE A 246 2.14 -22.70 2.07
N PRO A 247 3.35 -22.85 1.47
CA PRO A 247 3.75 -24.11 0.88
C PRO A 247 3.85 -25.19 1.97
N ARG A 248 3.43 -26.42 1.65
CA ARG A 248 3.60 -27.58 2.54
C ARG A 248 5.03 -28.11 2.45
#